data_AF-A0A449BLD4-F1
#
_entry.id   AF-A0A449BLD4-F1
#
_cell.length_a   1.000
_cell.length_b   1.000
_cell.length_c   1.000
_cell.angle_alpha   90.00
_cell.angle_beta   90.00
_cell.angle_gamma   90.00
#
_symmetry.space_group_name_H-M   'P 1'
#
loop_
_entity.id
_entity.type
_entity.pdbx_description
1 polymer ?
#
loop_
_entity_poly.entity_id
_entity_poly.type
_entity_poly.pdbx_seq_one_letter_code
_entity_poly.pdbx_strand_id
1 'polypeptide(L)'
;MDKFEYYLNLNNEYIKLALNPSINKNLATLGDSVLKLALADLLYGKVKYLSEHIKFYNTDRTLVEDIGKHYQILNYIRKEELEEVHHDYAYIKKGKNKSNPKKYIATAIEALLGAIYLINNQTMDEVKAVILHFKKIIDK
;
A
#
# COMPACT_ATOMS: atom_id res chain seq x y z
N MET A 1 7.75 14.00 -10.04
CA MET A 1 7.17 13.45 -8.81
C MET A 1 5.75 13.00 -9.12
N ASP A 2 5.49 11.71 -9.04
CA ASP A 2 4.11 11.22 -9.15
C ASP A 2 3.32 11.50 -7.86
N LYS A 3 2.00 11.28 -7.90
CA LYS A 3 1.10 11.60 -6.78
C LYS A 3 1.44 10.83 -5.50
N PHE A 4 1.90 9.59 -5.60
CA PHE A 4 2.19 8.81 -4.41
C PHE A 4 3.47 9.31 -3.74
N GLU A 5 4.50 9.62 -4.53
CA GLU A 5 5.73 10.26 -4.05
C GLU A 5 5.46 11.65 -3.43
N TYR A 6 4.52 12.43 -3.98
CA TYR A 6 4.07 13.68 -3.35
C TYR A 6 3.54 13.45 -1.93
N TYR A 7 2.66 12.47 -1.73
CA TYR A 7 2.09 12.19 -0.41
C TYR A 7 3.12 11.62 0.58
N LEU A 8 4.07 10.81 0.12
CA LEU A 8 5.17 10.32 0.95
C LEU A 8 5.99 11.46 1.56
N ASN A 9 6.16 12.56 0.82
CA ASN A 9 6.92 13.73 1.25
C ASN A 9 6.06 14.79 1.94
N LEU A 10 4.75 14.58 2.03
CA LEU A 10 3.84 15.54 2.65
C LEU A 10 3.99 15.50 4.17
N ASN A 11 4.31 16.65 4.78
CA ASN A 11 4.36 16.80 6.23
C ASN A 11 2.94 16.85 6.84
N ASN A 12 2.27 15.70 6.89
CA ASN A 12 0.90 15.54 7.37
C ASN A 12 0.82 14.46 8.46
N GLU A 13 -0.09 14.61 9.42
CA GLU A 13 -0.24 13.68 10.55
C GLU A 13 -0.67 12.27 10.12
N TYR A 14 -1.54 12.15 9.12
CA TYR A 14 -2.00 10.85 8.62
C TYR A 14 -0.88 10.10 7.91
N ILE A 15 0.00 10.81 7.18
CA ILE A 15 1.20 10.22 6.55
C ILE A 15 2.17 9.73 7.63
N LYS A 16 2.40 10.54 8.67
CA LYS A 16 3.22 10.16 9.82
C LYS A 16 2.66 8.94 10.56
N LEU A 17 1.34 8.87 10.74
CA LEU A 17 0.64 7.73 11.34
C LEU A 17 0.80 6.48 10.45
N ALA A 18 0.58 6.62 9.14
CA ALA A 18 0.68 5.52 8.19
C ALA A 18 2.06 4.84 8.20
N LEU A 19 3.11 5.63 8.40
CA LEU A 19 4.51 5.20 8.41
C LEU A 19 5.01 4.73 9.79
N ASN A 20 4.14 4.72 10.82
CA ASN A 20 4.43 4.11 12.12
C ASN A 20 3.79 2.70 12.18
N PRO A 21 4.59 1.61 12.10
CA PRO A 21 4.08 0.24 12.08
C PRO A 21 3.33 -0.21 13.34
N SER A 22 3.56 0.41 14.50
CA SER A 22 2.91 0.00 15.75
C SER A 22 1.46 0.47 15.85
N ILE A 23 1.12 1.57 15.18
CA ILE A 23 -0.20 2.23 15.32
C ILE A 23 -0.98 2.37 14.01
N ASN A 24 -0.42 2.00 12.86
CA ASN A 24 -1.06 2.21 11.56
C ASN A 24 -2.17 1.20 11.18
N LYS A 25 -2.47 0.19 12.01
CA LYS A 25 -3.35 -0.94 11.64
C LYS A 25 -4.77 -0.54 11.23
N ASN A 26 -5.39 0.42 11.92
CA ASN A 26 -6.73 0.90 11.57
C ASN A 26 -6.71 1.64 10.23
N LEU A 27 -5.67 2.45 10.02
CA LEU A 27 -5.48 3.19 8.77
C LEU A 27 -5.17 2.24 7.60
N ALA A 28 -4.41 1.17 7.84
CA ALA A 28 -4.17 0.11 6.86
C ALA A 28 -5.46 -0.62 6.48
N THR A 29 -6.32 -0.94 7.45
CA THR A 29 -7.64 -1.55 7.18
C THR A 29 -8.51 -0.66 6.27
N LEU A 30 -8.53 0.64 6.55
CA LEU A 30 -9.19 1.62 5.67
C LEU A 30 -8.55 1.63 4.28
N GLY A 31 -7.22 1.68 4.24
CA GLY A 31 -6.38 1.62 3.05
C GLY A 31 -6.67 0.45 2.11
N ASP A 32 -6.68 -0.77 2.66
CA ASP A 32 -7.00 -1.99 1.92
C ASP A 32 -8.42 -1.94 1.34
N SER A 33 -9.37 -1.40 2.10
CA SER A 33 -10.76 -1.23 1.65
C SER A 33 -10.86 -0.24 0.48
N VAL A 34 -10.20 0.91 0.56
CA VAL A 34 -10.20 1.90 -0.53
C VAL A 34 -9.38 1.43 -1.75
N LEU A 35 -8.31 0.67 -1.54
CA LEU A 35 -7.56 0.01 -2.61
C LEU A 35 -8.46 -0.94 -3.41
N LYS A 36 -9.20 -1.82 -2.72
CA LYS A 36 -10.14 -2.75 -3.34
C LYS A 36 -11.24 -2.02 -4.10
N LEU A 37 -11.81 -0.97 -3.50
CA LEU A 37 -12.85 -0.18 -4.15
C LEU A 37 -12.33 0.54 -5.40
N ALA A 38 -11.15 1.17 -5.33
CA ALA A 38 -10.53 1.83 -6.47
C ALA A 38 -10.24 0.85 -7.61
N LEU A 39 -9.67 -0.32 -7.29
CA LEU A 39 -9.42 -1.38 -8.29
C LEU A 39 -10.72 -1.89 -8.90
N ALA A 40 -11.76 -2.13 -8.08
CA ALA A 40 -13.06 -2.57 -8.57
C ALA A 40 -13.64 -1.57 -9.56
N ASP A 41 -13.69 -0.29 -9.21
CA ASP A 41 -14.25 0.76 -10.07
C ASP A 41 -13.44 0.94 -11.37
N LEU A 42 -12.11 0.90 -11.30
CA LEU A 42 -11.26 1.04 -12.47
C LEU A 42 -11.38 -0.13 -13.46
N LEU A 43 -11.71 -1.33 -12.98
CA LEU A 43 -11.73 -2.58 -13.76
C LEU A 43 -13.14 -3.07 -14.12
N TYR A 44 -14.18 -2.60 -13.44
CA TYR A 44 -15.55 -3.03 -13.66
C TYR A 44 -15.97 -2.85 -15.13
N GLY A 45 -16.54 -3.90 -15.73
CA GLY A 45 -16.91 -3.93 -17.15
C GLY A 45 -15.74 -4.03 -18.15
N LYS A 46 -14.48 -4.04 -17.70
CA LYS A 46 -13.29 -4.11 -18.56
C LYS A 46 -12.57 -5.46 -18.53
N VAL A 47 -12.85 -6.30 -17.53
CA VAL A 47 -12.20 -7.60 -17.34
C VAL A 47 -13.22 -8.70 -17.08
N LYS A 48 -12.87 -9.95 -17.44
CA LYS A 48 -13.75 -11.11 -17.29
C LYS A 48 -13.91 -11.57 -15.84
N TYR A 49 -12.82 -11.61 -15.08
CA TYR A 49 -12.78 -12.11 -13.69
C TYR A 49 -12.30 -11.02 -12.73
N LEU A 50 -13.20 -10.12 -12.34
CA LEU A 50 -12.88 -8.94 -11.54
C LEU A 50 -12.12 -9.26 -10.24
N SER A 51 -12.55 -10.29 -9.52
CA SER A 51 -11.94 -10.70 -8.25
C SER A 51 -10.48 -11.16 -8.41
N GLU A 52 -10.16 -11.85 -9.50
CA GLU A 52 -8.79 -12.31 -9.78
C GLU A 52 -7.86 -11.14 -10.09
N HIS A 53 -8.33 -10.17 -10.88
CA HIS A 53 -7.57 -8.96 -11.16
C HIS A 53 -7.38 -8.09 -9.92
N ILE A 54 -8.42 -7.87 -9.09
CA ILE A 54 -8.26 -7.15 -7.83
C ILE A 54 -7.23 -7.84 -6.95
N LYS A 55 -7.30 -9.17 -6.83
CA LYS A 55 -6.33 -9.95 -6.04
C LYS A 55 -4.92 -9.81 -6.58
N PHE A 56 -4.71 -9.82 -7.89
CA PHE A 56 -3.38 -9.67 -8.50
C PHE A 56 -2.69 -8.36 -8.07
N TYR A 57 -3.43 -7.24 -8.07
CA TYR A 57 -2.89 -5.93 -7.67
C TYR A 57 -2.83 -5.71 -6.16
N ASN A 58 -3.63 -6.44 -5.38
CA ASN A 58 -3.73 -6.30 -3.92
C ASN A 58 -3.27 -7.58 -3.19
N THR A 59 -2.05 -8.04 -3.47
CA THR A 59 -1.40 -8.98 -2.54
C THR A 59 -0.31 -8.26 -1.77
N ASP A 60 -0.09 -8.65 -0.52
CA ASP A 60 1.08 -8.19 0.25
C ASP A 60 2.38 -8.30 -0.55
N ARG A 61 2.53 -9.38 -1.32
CA ARG A 61 3.71 -9.59 -2.18
C ARG A 61 3.84 -8.48 -3.23
N THR A 62 2.77 -8.22 -3.98
CA THR A 62 2.72 -7.15 -5.00
C THR A 62 3.04 -5.79 -4.36
N LEU A 63 2.42 -5.50 -3.21
CA LEU A 63 2.66 -4.25 -2.49
C LEU A 63 4.11 -4.15 -2.00
N VAL A 64 4.72 -5.23 -1.53
CA VAL A 64 6.12 -5.21 -1.04
C VAL A 64 7.13 -5.17 -2.19
N GLU A 65 7.04 -6.11 -3.13
CA GLU A 65 8.07 -6.35 -4.15
C GLU A 65 8.02 -5.34 -5.29
N ASP A 66 6.83 -4.87 -5.67
CA ASP A 66 6.67 -3.94 -6.78
C ASP A 66 6.59 -2.51 -6.25
N ILE A 67 5.58 -2.22 -5.44
CA ILE A 67 5.31 -0.84 -4.97
C ILE A 67 6.32 -0.40 -3.92
N GLY A 68 6.52 -1.21 -2.87
CA GLY A 68 7.40 -0.90 -1.76
C GLY A 68 8.84 -0.68 -2.23
N LYS A 69 9.31 -1.56 -3.12
CA LYS A 69 10.62 -1.46 -3.75
C LYS A 69 10.75 -0.23 -4.64
N HIS A 70 9.75 0.05 -5.48
CA HIS A 70 9.78 1.19 -6.40
C HIS A 70 9.93 2.53 -5.67
N TYR A 71 9.11 2.75 -4.63
CA TYR A 71 9.11 3.99 -3.84
C TYR A 71 10.10 3.99 -2.67
N GLN A 72 10.86 2.91 -2.49
CA GLN A 72 11.79 2.75 -1.38
C GLN A 72 11.15 3.01 0.00
N ILE A 73 9.96 2.44 0.25
CA ILE A 73 9.12 2.70 1.44
C ILE A 73 9.87 2.50 2.77
N LEU A 74 10.87 1.61 2.82
CA LEU A 74 11.70 1.41 4.01
C LEU A 74 12.46 2.67 4.48
N ASN A 75 12.66 3.65 3.60
CA ASN A 75 13.29 4.93 3.95
C ASN A 75 12.34 5.86 4.72
N TYR A 76 11.03 5.63 4.63
CA TYR A 76 9.99 6.46 5.23
C TYR A 76 9.41 5.87 6.52
N ILE A 77 9.50 4.54 6.69
CA ILE A 77 8.99 3.85 7.88
C ILE A 77 9.81 4.25 9.11
N ARG A 78 9.12 4.58 10.21
CA ARG A 78 9.75 4.83 11.52
C ARG A 78 10.26 3.52 12.10
N LYS A 79 11.59 3.37 12.12
CA LYS A 79 12.29 2.12 12.46
C LYS A 79 12.48 1.90 13.96
N GLU A 80 12.25 2.94 14.76
CA GLU A 80 12.46 2.97 16.21
C GLU A 80 11.68 1.88 16.98
N GLU A 81 10.68 1.27 16.34
CA GLU A 81 9.78 0.28 16.94
C GLU A 81 9.88 -1.11 16.28
N LEU A 82 10.84 -1.32 15.36
CA LEU A 82 11.03 -2.57 14.63
C LEU A 82 12.31 -3.28 15.10
N GLU A 83 12.23 -4.03 16.19
CA GLU A 83 13.32 -4.93 16.61
C GLU A 83 13.59 -6.00 15.52
N GLU A 84 14.85 -6.12 15.09
CA GLU A 84 15.38 -7.16 14.18
C GLU A 84 14.61 -7.40 12.86
N VAL A 85 14.11 -6.35 12.23
CA VAL A 85 13.38 -6.51 10.96
C VAL A 85 14.32 -6.50 9.76
N HIS A 86 14.37 -7.61 9.02
CA HIS A 86 15.11 -7.71 7.76
C HIS A 86 14.77 -6.55 6.81
N HIS A 87 15.76 -5.74 6.44
CA HIS A 87 15.61 -4.49 5.67
C HIS A 87 15.68 -4.69 4.14
N ASP A 88 14.88 -5.60 3.60
CA ASP A 88 14.79 -5.82 2.16
C ASP A 88 13.33 -6.04 1.72
N TYR A 89 13.10 -6.04 0.42
CA TYR A 89 11.78 -6.25 -0.20
C TYR A 89 11.54 -7.70 -0.64
N ALA A 90 12.41 -8.67 -0.34
CA ALA A 90 12.23 -10.05 -0.79
C ALA A 90 11.09 -10.72 0.00
N TYR A 91 9.92 -10.90 -0.63
CA TYR A 91 8.74 -11.39 0.05
C TYR A 91 8.77 -12.92 0.14
N ILE A 92 9.14 -13.43 1.32
CA ILE A 92 9.21 -14.87 1.56
C ILE A 92 7.81 -15.44 1.85
N LYS A 93 7.26 -16.22 0.90
CA LYS A 93 6.00 -16.94 1.09
C LYS A 93 6.20 -18.05 2.14
N LYS A 94 5.76 -17.82 3.38
CA LYS A 94 5.80 -18.85 4.45
C LYS A 94 4.60 -19.80 4.37
N GLY A 95 4.76 -21.00 4.93
CA GLY A 95 3.67 -21.97 5.15
C GLY A 95 2.60 -21.45 6.11
N LYS A 96 1.44 -22.14 6.17
CA LYS A 96 0.14 -21.68 6.71
C LYS A 96 0.12 -20.97 8.09
N ASN A 97 1.17 -21.06 8.92
CA ASN A 97 1.16 -20.60 10.32
C ASN A 97 2.29 -19.62 10.70
N LYS A 98 2.94 -18.95 9.75
CA LYS A 98 3.97 -17.93 10.07
C LYS A 98 3.69 -16.61 9.35
N SER A 99 3.62 -15.52 10.11
CA SER A 99 3.58 -14.16 9.54
C SER A 99 4.84 -13.89 8.71
N ASN A 100 4.67 -13.29 7.54
CA ASN A 100 5.79 -12.85 6.72
C ASN A 100 6.43 -11.63 7.41
N PRO A 101 7.75 -11.65 7.71
CA PRO A 101 8.44 -10.53 8.35
C PRO A 101 8.36 -9.23 7.54
N LYS A 102 8.01 -9.27 6.24
CA LYS A 102 7.89 -8.11 5.35
C LYS A 102 6.49 -7.52 5.28
N LYS A 103 5.50 -8.13 5.95
CA LYS A 103 4.09 -7.69 5.88
C LYS A 103 3.90 -6.23 6.31
N TYR A 104 4.72 -5.74 7.23
CA TYR A 104 4.66 -4.34 7.68
C TYR A 104 4.86 -3.31 6.55
N ILE A 105 5.59 -3.66 5.48
CA ILE A 105 5.77 -2.78 4.31
C ILE A 105 4.44 -2.66 3.55
N ALA A 106 3.76 -3.79 3.30
CA ALA A 106 2.44 -3.80 2.68
C ALA A 106 1.44 -3.02 3.54
N THR A 107 1.43 -3.26 4.86
CA THR A 107 0.59 -2.54 5.82
C THR A 107 0.85 -1.04 5.82
N ALA A 108 2.11 -0.59 5.68
CA ALA A 108 2.43 0.83 5.55
C ALA A 108 1.88 1.43 4.24
N ILE A 109 1.98 0.71 3.12
CA ILE A 109 1.44 1.15 1.82
C ILE A 109 -0.09 1.25 1.87
N GLU A 110 -0.76 0.25 2.44
CA GLU A 110 -2.20 0.30 2.69
C GLU A 110 -2.53 1.51 3.56
N ALA A 111 -1.84 1.71 4.67
CA ALA A 111 -2.08 2.86 5.54
C ALA A 111 -1.85 4.21 4.83
N LEU A 112 -0.88 4.30 3.91
CA LEU A 112 -0.68 5.50 3.10
C LEU A 112 -1.88 5.76 2.18
N LEU A 113 -2.47 4.73 1.57
CA LEU A 113 -3.71 4.89 0.80
C LEU A 113 -4.87 5.35 1.68
N GLY A 114 -4.97 4.84 2.90
CA GLY A 114 -5.92 5.32 3.90
C GLY A 114 -5.69 6.78 4.28
N ALA A 115 -4.44 7.20 4.48
CA ALA A 115 -4.08 8.59 4.73
C ALA A 115 -4.49 9.50 3.58
N ILE A 116 -4.17 9.10 2.34
CA ILE A 116 -4.51 9.85 1.13
C ILE A 116 -6.03 10.03 1.04
N TYR A 117 -6.80 8.98 1.30
CA TYR A 117 -8.26 9.09 1.33
C TYR A 117 -8.76 10.12 2.36
N LEU A 118 -8.22 10.11 3.58
CA LEU A 118 -8.61 11.05 4.64
C LEU A 118 -8.19 12.50 4.34
N ILE A 119 -6.96 12.70 3.84
CA ILE A 119 -6.43 14.02 3.48
C ILE A 119 -7.31 14.70 2.42
N ASN A 120 -7.87 13.91 1.50
CA ASN A 120 -8.67 14.41 0.39
C ASN A 120 -10.18 14.31 0.66
N ASN A 121 -10.60 14.59 1.89
CA ASN A 121 -12.01 14.64 2.29
C ASN A 121 -12.79 13.37 1.92
N GLN A 122 -12.15 12.20 2.02
CA GLN A 122 -12.79 10.91 1.77
C GLN A 122 -13.31 10.75 0.33
N THR A 123 -12.65 11.42 -0.62
CA THR A 123 -12.91 11.27 -2.05
C THR A 123 -12.00 10.21 -2.68
N MET A 124 -12.50 9.53 -3.71
CA MET A 124 -11.76 8.43 -4.37
C MET A 124 -10.82 8.90 -5.49
N ASP A 125 -10.89 10.16 -5.91
CA ASP A 125 -10.19 10.63 -7.12
C ASP A 125 -8.67 10.55 -6.97
N GLU A 126 -8.13 10.98 -5.83
CA GLU A 126 -6.70 10.91 -5.55
C GLU A 126 -6.22 9.46 -5.35
N VAL A 127 -7.01 8.64 -4.67
CA VAL A 127 -6.72 7.21 -4.49
C VAL A 127 -6.66 6.51 -5.86
N LYS A 128 -7.66 6.72 -6.72
CA LYS A 128 -7.69 6.13 -8.08
C LYS A 128 -6.50 6.56 -8.92
N ALA A 129 -6.10 7.83 -8.84
CA ALA A 129 -4.95 8.33 -9.58
C ALA A 129 -3.64 7.64 -9.12
N VAL A 130 -3.48 7.42 -7.82
CA VAL A 130 -2.37 6.62 -7.27
C VAL A 130 -2.44 5.17 -7.73
N ILE A 131 -3.61 4.53 -7.66
CA ILE A 131 -3.78 3.13 -8.09
C ILE A 131 -3.50 2.96 -9.59
N LEU A 132 -3.86 3.92 -10.43
CA LEU A 132 -3.50 3.91 -11.85
C LEU A 132 -1.98 3.94 -12.06
N HIS A 133 -1.23 4.68 -11.22
CA HIS A 133 0.23 4.63 -11.25
C HIS A 133 0.78 3.30 -10.74
N PHE A 134 0.20 2.72 -9.67
CA PHE A 134 0.59 1.39 -9.18
C PHE A 134 0.42 0.32 -10.27
N LYS A 135 -0.71 0.32 -10.99
CA LYS A 135 -0.92 -0.59 -12.12
C LYS A 135 0.18 -0.47 -13.16
N LYS A 136 0.58 0.75 -13.54
CA LYS A 136 1.69 0.98 -14.48
C LYS A 136 3.06 0.49 -13.96
N ILE A 137 3.24 0.36 -12.65
CA ILE A 137 4.47 -0.19 -12.06
C ILE A 137 4.42 -1.71 -12.09
N ILE A 138 3.27 -2.29 -11.72
CA ILE A 138 3.06 -3.74 -11.62
C ILE A 138 2.96 -4.42 -12.99
N ASP A 139 2.39 -3.74 -13.99
CA ASP A 139 2.20 -4.27 -15.34
C ASP A 139 3.48 -4.19 -16.23
N LYS A 140 4.60 -3.67 -15.72
CA LYS A 140 5.89 -3.55 -16.43
C LYS A 140 6.71 -4.83 -16.33
#